data_AF-A0A7S4RPP4-F1
#
_entry.id   AF-A0A7S4RPP4-F1
#
_cell.length_a   1.000
_cell.length_b   1.000
_cell.length_c   1.000
_cell.angle_alpha   90.00
_cell.angle_beta   90.00
_cell.angle_gamma   90.00
#
_symmetry.space_group_name_H-M   'P 1'
#
loop_
_entity.id
_entity.type
_entity.pdbx_description
1 polymer ?
#
loop_
_entity_poly.entity_id
_entity_poly.type
_entity_poly.pdbx_seq_one_letter_code
_entity_poly.pdbx_strand_id
1 'polypeptide(L)'
;MSWTDFYNENRSCDYYRPSVMLKATDSSIYLRAVSNTKPYSVGPRLVDECISESDGIWYPDSLKPRMAWKGGPLDWDRHFNEDEFDPFKATDLWSSNYFTERLQEKESQCMQWAMFQSGSDDICSSRGNRSIASQSDKPEWLTKVEYLTFGKMRAFPYTQLRNLCVALTERTLPFSHTAVHVLLRQTAYHLGDIGVSNANGCCYKWKKDLYDGHLLTKEWYGILKSFVDDLAESPQNYMAAQILGELVNFFSQWNIAFRDLSRHLALSFTKWADVLEDRIVKSKPSDIPFLRSRQVIYYRHAILFLANGTPSESDIKAIVKLSAKAHNLLFGDNALDEV
;
A
#
# COMPACT_ATOMS: atom_id res chain seq x y z
N MET A 1 21.93 27.21 -23.68
CA MET A 1 20.61 27.09 -23.02
C MET A 1 19.63 26.58 -24.06
N SER A 2 19.16 25.34 -23.91
CA SER A 2 18.20 24.69 -24.80
C SER A 2 16.80 25.28 -24.63
N TRP A 3 15.86 24.94 -25.53
CA TRP A 3 14.45 25.32 -25.38
C TRP A 3 13.84 24.79 -24.09
N THR A 4 14.20 23.57 -23.71
CA THR A 4 13.82 22.95 -22.44
C THR A 4 14.29 23.81 -21.27
N ASP A 5 15.54 24.26 -21.28
CA ASP A 5 16.09 25.12 -20.22
C ASP A 5 15.37 26.48 -20.18
N PHE A 6 15.20 27.12 -21.34
CA PHE A 6 14.53 28.43 -21.44
C PHE A 6 13.08 28.39 -20.91
N TYR A 7 12.30 27.39 -21.31
CA TYR A 7 10.94 27.22 -20.81
C TYR A 7 10.90 26.98 -19.32
N ASN A 8 11.76 26.09 -18.81
CA ASN A 8 11.74 25.71 -17.40
C ASN A 8 12.21 26.84 -16.49
N GLU A 9 13.11 27.69 -16.96
CA GLU A 9 13.54 28.92 -16.28
C GLU A 9 12.48 30.02 -16.32
N ASN A 10 11.68 30.10 -17.39
CA ASN A 10 10.65 31.13 -17.59
C ASN A 10 9.22 30.63 -17.32
N ARG A 11 9.07 29.49 -16.63
CA ARG A 11 7.78 28.87 -16.21
C ARG A 11 6.91 29.74 -15.29
N SER A 12 7.34 30.95 -14.93
CA SER A 12 6.52 31.88 -14.16
C SER A 12 5.35 32.36 -15.02
N CYS A 13 4.24 31.64 -14.96
CA CYS A 13 2.94 32.28 -15.03
C CYS A 13 2.74 33.07 -13.74
N ASP A 14 2.10 34.21 -13.83
CA ASP A 14 1.88 35.27 -12.82
C ASP A 14 1.27 34.86 -11.46
N TYR A 15 1.27 33.58 -11.05
CA TYR A 15 0.60 33.11 -9.84
C TYR A 15 1.47 32.41 -8.78
N TYR A 16 2.70 31.99 -9.07
CA TYR A 16 3.60 31.50 -8.02
C TYR A 16 5.06 31.45 -8.47
N ARG A 17 5.94 32.22 -7.81
CA ARG A 17 7.40 32.00 -7.84
C ARG A 17 7.78 31.25 -6.55
N PRO A 18 8.08 29.95 -6.60
CA PRO A 18 8.76 29.33 -5.46
C PRO A 18 10.11 30.01 -5.28
N SER A 19 10.47 30.32 -4.03
CA SER A 19 11.71 31.02 -3.65
C SER A 19 12.98 30.23 -3.93
N VAL A 20 12.85 28.98 -4.37
CA VAL A 20 13.96 28.08 -4.71
C VAL A 20 13.65 27.44 -6.07
N MET A 21 14.57 27.59 -7.04
CA MET A 21 14.57 26.75 -8.24
C MET A 21 14.70 25.31 -7.78
N LEU A 22 13.62 24.53 -7.85
CA LEU A 22 13.68 23.10 -7.63
C LEU A 22 14.53 22.51 -8.75
N LYS A 23 15.78 22.14 -8.44
CA LYS A 23 16.51 21.16 -9.26
C LYS A 23 15.58 19.96 -9.39
N ALA A 24 15.31 19.53 -10.61
CA ALA A 24 14.49 18.36 -10.90
C ALA A 24 14.99 17.16 -10.10
N THR A 25 14.38 16.91 -8.94
CA THR A 25 14.51 15.67 -8.17
C THR A 25 13.53 14.65 -8.73
N ASP A 26 13.65 13.40 -8.30
CA ASP A 26 12.78 12.30 -8.72
C ASP A 26 11.29 12.69 -8.70
N SER A 27 10.54 12.26 -9.71
CA SER A 27 9.11 12.55 -9.93
C SER A 27 8.77 13.99 -10.37
N SER A 28 9.75 14.76 -10.86
CA SER A 28 9.49 16.11 -11.39
C SER A 28 8.93 16.06 -12.82
N ILE A 29 7.84 16.82 -13.04
CA ILE A 29 7.22 16.98 -14.37
C ILE A 29 7.88 18.14 -15.10
N TYR A 30 8.31 17.89 -16.33
CA TYR A 30 8.79 18.96 -17.18
C TYR A 30 8.37 18.93 -18.65
N LEU A 31 8.35 20.11 -19.26
CA LEU A 31 8.18 20.28 -20.69
C LEU A 31 9.54 20.11 -21.38
N ARG A 32 9.62 19.18 -22.33
CA ARG A 32 10.76 19.02 -23.23
C ARG A 32 10.35 19.39 -24.65
N ALA A 33 11.18 20.17 -25.32
CA ALA A 33 11.09 20.37 -26.77
C ALA A 33 11.97 19.34 -27.48
N VAL A 34 11.44 18.69 -28.53
CA VAL A 34 12.20 17.71 -29.34
C VAL A 34 13.29 18.39 -30.19
N SER A 35 13.18 19.71 -30.41
CA SER A 35 14.16 20.50 -31.17
C SER A 35 15.14 21.24 -30.24
N ASN A 36 16.43 21.11 -30.53
CA ASN A 36 17.51 21.83 -29.83
C ASN A 36 17.83 23.20 -30.45
N THR A 37 17.19 23.60 -31.55
CA THR A 37 17.47 24.87 -32.22
C THR A 37 16.72 26.03 -31.56
N LYS A 38 17.48 26.90 -30.89
CA LYS A 38 17.00 28.17 -30.36
C LYS A 38 16.56 29.09 -31.51
N PRO A 39 15.44 29.83 -31.40
CA PRO A 39 15.08 30.87 -32.34
C PRO A 39 16.05 32.04 -32.13
N TYR A 40 16.45 32.68 -33.21
CA TYR A 40 17.35 33.83 -33.12
C TYR A 40 16.74 35.00 -32.34
N SER A 41 15.40 35.11 -32.28
CA SER A 41 14.66 36.06 -31.46
C SER A 41 13.35 35.45 -30.93
N VAL A 42 12.93 35.90 -29.74
CA VAL A 42 11.61 35.57 -29.15
C VAL A 42 10.81 36.86 -29.17
N GLY A 43 10.14 37.11 -30.29
CA GLY A 43 9.37 38.33 -30.52
C GLY A 43 10.19 39.63 -30.52
N PRO A 44 9.54 40.77 -30.76
CA PRO A 44 10.09 42.11 -30.62
C PRO A 44 10.36 42.46 -29.15
N ARG A 45 11.40 43.25 -28.88
CA ARG A 45 11.81 43.61 -27.50
C ARG A 45 11.10 44.84 -26.97
N LEU A 46 10.58 45.67 -27.88
CA LEU A 46 9.88 46.90 -27.59
C LEU A 46 8.53 46.88 -28.30
N VAL A 47 7.54 47.55 -27.72
CA VAL A 47 6.20 47.66 -28.33
C VAL A 47 6.27 48.34 -29.70
N ASP A 48 7.21 49.28 -29.86
CA ASP A 48 7.46 50.00 -31.12
C ASP A 48 8.00 49.10 -32.25
N GLU A 49 8.45 47.89 -31.92
CA GLU A 49 8.96 46.90 -32.89
C GLU A 49 7.87 45.91 -33.33
N CYS A 50 6.63 46.04 -32.84
CA CYS A 50 5.48 45.23 -33.26
C CYS A 50 4.78 45.89 -34.46
N ILE A 51 4.89 45.31 -35.65
CA ILE A 51 4.38 45.87 -36.91
C ILE A 51 3.15 45.08 -37.41
N SER A 52 2.92 43.89 -36.88
CA SER A 52 1.80 43.00 -37.19
C SER A 52 1.12 42.43 -35.93
N GLU A 53 -0.13 42.01 -36.05
CA GLU A 53 -0.88 41.33 -34.98
C GLU A 53 -0.21 40.03 -34.51
N SER A 54 0.63 39.42 -35.36
CA SER A 54 1.40 38.22 -35.03
C SER A 54 2.73 38.51 -34.31
N ASP A 55 3.22 39.76 -34.29
CA ASP A 55 4.55 40.06 -33.76
C ASP A 55 4.62 39.95 -32.23
N GLY A 56 3.50 40.16 -31.53
CA GLY A 56 3.40 39.99 -30.07
C GLY A 56 2.97 38.59 -29.62
N ILE A 57 2.59 37.70 -30.55
CA ILE A 57 1.99 36.40 -30.22
C ILE A 57 2.90 35.29 -30.70
N TRP A 58 3.76 34.83 -29.81
CA TRP A 58 4.58 33.65 -30.07
C TRP A 58 3.78 32.38 -29.78
N TYR A 59 3.52 31.61 -30.83
CA TYR A 59 2.95 30.27 -30.76
C TYR A 59 4.07 29.24 -30.76
N PRO A 60 4.26 28.45 -29.68
CA PRO A 60 5.18 27.32 -29.70
C PRO A 60 4.76 26.17 -30.61
N ASP A 61 3.72 26.32 -31.41
CA ASP A 61 3.06 25.27 -32.18
C ASP A 61 4.00 24.53 -33.15
N SER A 62 5.11 25.14 -33.56
CA SER A 62 6.15 24.48 -34.36
C SER A 62 7.04 23.53 -33.53
N LEU A 63 7.10 23.73 -32.22
CA LEU A 63 7.67 22.78 -31.27
C LEU A 63 6.58 21.76 -30.96
N LYS A 64 6.91 20.48 -30.91
CA LYS A 64 6.03 19.45 -30.34
C LYS A 64 6.37 19.34 -28.85
N PRO A 65 5.83 20.19 -27.95
CA PRO A 65 6.10 20.05 -26.53
C PRO A 65 5.60 18.69 -26.08
N ARG A 66 6.43 17.97 -25.33
CA ARG A 66 6.00 16.76 -24.63
C ARG A 66 6.19 16.95 -23.13
N MET A 67 5.23 16.44 -22.36
CA MET A 67 5.45 16.20 -20.94
C MET A 67 6.46 15.06 -20.81
N ALA A 68 7.46 15.26 -19.97
CA ALA A 68 8.47 14.28 -19.63
C ALA A 68 8.56 14.19 -18.10
N TRP A 69 8.74 12.97 -17.60
CA TRP A 69 8.93 12.69 -16.18
C TRP A 69 10.37 12.26 -15.99
N LYS A 70 11.08 12.87 -15.05
CA LYS A 70 12.43 12.46 -14.68
C LYS A 70 12.43 11.86 -13.28
N GLY A 71 13.07 10.71 -13.18
CA GLY A 71 13.26 9.98 -11.94
C GLY A 71 11.99 9.28 -11.47
N GLY A 72 12.20 8.03 -11.07
CA GLY A 72 11.26 7.17 -10.37
C GLY A 72 12.09 6.06 -9.70
N PRO A 73 11.51 5.33 -8.73
CA PRO A 73 12.23 4.28 -8.01
C PRO A 73 12.47 3.02 -8.87
N LEU A 74 12.25 3.07 -10.18
CA LEU A 74 12.02 1.90 -11.03
C LEU A 74 13.14 1.67 -12.06
N ASP A 75 13.61 0.43 -12.16
CA ASP A 75 14.67 0.06 -13.11
C ASP A 75 14.21 0.20 -14.59
N TRP A 76 12.91 0.14 -14.86
CA TRP A 76 12.36 0.36 -16.19
C TRP A 76 12.27 1.84 -16.58
N ASP A 77 12.46 2.78 -15.63
CA ASP A 77 12.71 4.20 -15.95
C ASP A 77 13.96 4.36 -16.82
N ARG A 78 14.83 3.34 -16.86
CA ARG A 78 16.06 3.28 -17.66
C ARG A 78 15.88 2.59 -19.01
N HIS A 79 14.71 2.02 -19.31
CA HIS A 79 14.47 1.30 -20.58
C HIS A 79 14.22 2.24 -21.76
N PHE A 80 13.81 3.47 -21.48
CA PHE A 80 13.88 4.56 -22.43
C PHE A 80 15.26 5.18 -22.27
N ASN A 81 16.15 4.94 -23.23
CA ASN A 81 17.45 5.61 -23.29
C ASN A 81 17.26 7.10 -22.94
N GLU A 82 17.97 7.58 -21.93
CA GLU A 82 18.00 8.98 -21.43
C GLU A 82 16.86 9.37 -20.47
N ASP A 83 17.16 9.45 -19.17
CA ASP A 83 16.61 10.38 -18.16
C ASP A 83 15.07 10.61 -18.04
N GLU A 84 14.25 9.89 -18.81
CA GLU A 84 12.84 10.20 -19.06
C GLU A 84 11.96 8.97 -19.12
N PHE A 85 10.84 9.04 -18.41
CA PHE A 85 9.75 8.08 -18.47
C PHE A 85 8.44 8.75 -18.90
N ASP A 86 7.56 7.98 -19.55
CA ASP A 86 6.20 8.37 -19.94
C ASP A 86 5.18 7.45 -19.23
N PRO A 87 4.47 7.92 -18.19
CA PRO A 87 3.51 7.13 -17.42
C PRO A 87 2.33 6.63 -18.23
N PHE A 88 2.06 7.25 -19.38
CA PHE A 88 0.98 6.82 -20.27
C PHE A 88 1.39 5.68 -21.21
N LYS A 89 2.68 5.30 -21.22
CA LYS A 89 3.18 4.11 -21.92
C LYS A 89 3.39 2.90 -21.01
N ALA A 90 3.11 3.04 -19.71
CA ALA A 90 3.17 1.92 -18.79
C ALA A 90 2.20 0.82 -19.26
N THR A 91 2.69 -0.41 -19.36
CA THR A 91 1.85 -1.57 -19.70
C THR A 91 1.26 -2.19 -18.43
N ASP A 92 0.16 -2.93 -18.57
CA ASP A 92 -0.45 -3.67 -17.46
C ASP A 92 0.53 -4.68 -16.86
N LEU A 93 1.36 -5.30 -17.69
CA LEU A 93 2.41 -6.23 -17.27
C LEU A 93 3.45 -5.54 -16.37
N TRP A 94 3.88 -4.33 -16.72
CA TRP A 94 4.87 -3.58 -15.93
C TRP A 94 4.27 -3.13 -14.60
N SER A 95 3.08 -2.54 -14.65
CA SER A 95 2.35 -2.08 -13.47
C SER A 95 2.08 -3.24 -12.51
N SER A 96 1.57 -4.35 -13.02
CA SER A 96 1.27 -5.55 -12.21
C SER A 96 2.52 -6.15 -11.60
N ASN A 97 3.63 -6.24 -12.35
CA ASN A 97 4.88 -6.79 -11.82
C ASN A 97 5.48 -5.92 -10.71
N TYR A 98 5.34 -4.60 -10.81
CA TYR A 98 5.89 -3.68 -9.82
C TYR A 98 5.07 -3.64 -8.53
N PHE A 99 3.74 -3.50 -8.64
CA PHE A 99 2.86 -3.42 -7.48
C PHE A 99 2.53 -4.79 -6.86
N THR A 100 2.95 -5.88 -7.50
CA THR A 100 2.94 -7.21 -6.88
C THR A 100 4.12 -7.34 -5.93
N GLU A 101 3.81 -7.39 -4.64
CA GLU A 101 4.79 -7.61 -3.59
C GLU A 101 5.48 -8.99 -3.76
N ARG A 102 6.80 -9.00 -3.59
CA ARG A 102 7.62 -10.21 -3.65
C ARG A 102 7.69 -10.85 -2.28
N LEU A 103 7.45 -12.16 -2.24
CA LEU A 103 7.73 -12.98 -1.06
C LEU A 103 9.23 -12.89 -0.79
N GLN A 104 9.63 -12.62 0.45
CA GLN A 104 11.05 -12.42 0.80
C GLN A 104 11.71 -13.75 1.21
N GLU A 105 10.97 -14.59 1.91
CA GLU A 105 11.46 -15.86 2.43
C GLU A 105 11.75 -16.85 1.30
N LYS A 106 12.94 -17.47 1.35
CA LYS A 106 13.40 -18.42 0.34
C LYS A 106 12.45 -19.61 0.17
N GLU A 107 11.94 -20.15 1.28
CA GLU A 107 10.99 -21.26 1.30
C GLU A 107 9.62 -20.91 0.69
N SER A 108 9.27 -19.63 0.69
CA SER A 108 8.02 -19.11 0.15
C SER A 108 8.11 -18.76 -1.35
N GLN A 109 9.31 -18.71 -1.94
CA GLN A 109 9.50 -18.34 -3.35
C GLN A 109 8.78 -19.26 -4.34
N CYS A 110 8.63 -20.54 -4.00
CA CYS A 110 7.86 -21.50 -4.79
C CYS A 110 6.38 -21.08 -4.96
N MET A 111 5.87 -20.19 -4.10
CA MET A 111 4.52 -19.64 -4.14
C MET A 111 4.41 -18.28 -4.83
N GLN A 112 5.51 -17.69 -5.31
CA GLN A 112 5.51 -16.35 -5.91
C GLN A 112 4.55 -16.21 -7.10
N TRP A 113 4.32 -17.30 -7.83
CA TRP A 113 3.37 -17.34 -8.94
C TRP A 113 1.94 -17.01 -8.53
N ALA A 114 1.56 -17.27 -7.27
CA ALA A 114 0.21 -16.98 -6.76
C ALA A 114 0.02 -15.47 -6.51
N MET A 115 1.12 -14.69 -6.39
CA MET A 115 1.07 -13.26 -6.14
C MET A 115 0.82 -12.42 -7.40
N PHE A 116 1.35 -12.82 -8.55
CA PHE A 116 1.28 -12.00 -9.75
C PHE A 116 -0.08 -12.13 -10.42
N GLN A 117 -0.81 -11.05 -10.71
CA GLN A 117 -2.09 -11.11 -11.43
C GLN A 117 -2.19 -9.94 -12.42
N SER A 118 -2.08 -10.22 -13.73
CA SER A 118 -1.91 -9.22 -14.80
C SER A 118 -3.19 -8.54 -15.30
N GLY A 119 -4.37 -8.94 -14.82
CA GLY A 119 -5.66 -8.46 -15.35
C GLY A 119 -6.61 -9.62 -15.61
N SER A 120 -7.87 -9.35 -15.92
CA SER A 120 -8.87 -10.40 -16.16
C SER A 120 -8.67 -11.13 -17.50
N ASP A 121 -8.15 -10.46 -18.52
CA ASP A 121 -7.95 -11.02 -19.87
C ASP A 121 -6.74 -11.97 -19.96
N ASP A 122 -5.76 -11.82 -19.08
CA ASP A 122 -4.50 -12.59 -19.08
C ASP A 122 -4.48 -13.75 -18.07
N ILE A 123 -5.57 -14.00 -17.34
CA ILE A 123 -5.63 -15.13 -16.40
C ILE A 123 -5.92 -16.41 -17.18
N CYS A 124 -4.86 -17.17 -17.46
CA CYS A 124 -4.99 -18.50 -18.02
C CYS A 124 -5.94 -19.35 -17.16
N SER A 125 -6.94 -19.98 -17.79
CA SER A 125 -7.96 -20.81 -17.11
C SER A 125 -7.35 -21.94 -16.28
N SER A 126 -6.13 -22.38 -16.61
CA SER A 126 -5.37 -23.39 -15.87
C SER A 126 -4.80 -22.89 -14.53
N ARG A 127 -4.81 -21.58 -14.26
CA ARG A 127 -4.24 -21.00 -13.04
C ARG A 127 -4.87 -21.56 -11.77
N GLY A 128 -6.19 -21.74 -11.76
CA GLY A 128 -6.89 -22.37 -10.63
C GLY A 128 -6.51 -23.84 -10.41
N ASN A 129 -6.00 -24.52 -11.44
CA ASN A 129 -5.55 -25.91 -11.35
C ASN A 129 -4.06 -26.02 -11.01
N ARG A 130 -3.31 -24.91 -10.99
CA ARG A 130 -1.86 -24.95 -10.78
C ARG A 130 -1.50 -25.58 -9.45
N SER A 131 -2.10 -25.14 -8.34
CA SER A 131 -1.87 -25.75 -7.02
C SER A 131 -2.35 -27.21 -6.94
N ILE A 132 -3.33 -27.61 -7.73
CA ILE A 132 -3.76 -29.01 -7.79
C ILE A 132 -2.71 -29.86 -8.52
N ALA A 133 -2.12 -29.34 -9.60
CA ALA A 133 -1.13 -30.03 -10.41
C ALA A 133 0.27 -30.05 -9.76
N SER A 134 0.67 -28.98 -9.06
CA SER A 134 2.00 -28.82 -8.47
C SER A 134 2.06 -29.17 -6.97
N GLN A 135 1.27 -30.14 -6.51
CA GLN A 135 1.27 -30.55 -5.10
C GLN A 135 2.64 -31.04 -4.60
N SER A 136 3.51 -31.50 -5.50
CA SER A 136 4.91 -31.84 -5.22
C SER A 136 5.76 -30.64 -4.82
N ASP A 137 5.40 -29.45 -5.29
CA ASP A 137 6.16 -28.21 -5.10
C ASP A 137 5.69 -27.44 -3.87
N LYS A 138 4.84 -28.07 -3.05
CA LYS A 138 4.31 -27.52 -1.81
C LYS A 138 5.44 -27.30 -0.80
N PRO A 139 5.61 -26.09 -0.24
CA PRO A 139 6.62 -25.86 0.79
C PRO A 139 6.28 -26.63 2.08
N GLU A 140 7.29 -26.85 2.91
CA GLU A 140 7.16 -27.65 4.14
C GLU A 140 6.23 -26.99 5.17
N TRP A 141 6.23 -25.66 5.24
CA TRP A 141 5.41 -24.88 6.18
C TRP A 141 3.91 -24.87 5.85
N LEU A 142 3.50 -25.41 4.69
CA LEU A 142 2.10 -25.58 4.32
C LEU A 142 1.69 -27.06 4.39
N THR A 143 0.56 -27.34 5.02
CA THR A 143 -0.18 -28.58 4.80
C THR A 143 -0.79 -28.59 3.40
N LYS A 144 -1.25 -29.76 2.94
CA LYS A 144 -1.91 -29.88 1.64
C LYS A 144 -3.14 -28.97 1.53
N VAL A 145 -3.94 -28.85 2.59
CA VAL A 145 -5.15 -28.01 2.61
C VAL A 145 -4.78 -26.54 2.53
N GLU A 146 -3.79 -26.10 3.33
CA GLU A 146 -3.32 -24.72 3.31
C GLU A 146 -2.71 -24.34 1.95
N TYR A 147 -1.98 -25.26 1.31
CA TYR A 147 -1.40 -25.05 -0.02
C TYR A 147 -2.46 -24.84 -1.11
N LEU A 148 -3.48 -25.69 -1.13
CA LEU A 148 -4.58 -25.56 -2.08
C LEU A 148 -5.35 -24.26 -1.84
N THR A 149 -5.58 -23.91 -0.57
CA THR A 149 -6.22 -22.64 -0.18
C THR A 149 -5.39 -21.44 -0.64
N PHE A 150 -4.08 -21.45 -0.36
CA PHE A 150 -3.15 -20.39 -0.76
C PHE A 150 -3.16 -20.16 -2.28
N GLY A 151 -3.06 -21.24 -3.06
CA GLY A 151 -3.10 -21.15 -4.52
C GLY A 151 -4.45 -20.69 -5.09
N LYS A 152 -5.55 -20.98 -4.39
CA LYS A 152 -6.91 -20.61 -4.80
C LYS A 152 -7.22 -19.13 -4.55
N MET A 153 -6.68 -18.52 -3.50
CA MET A 153 -7.03 -17.16 -3.04
C MET A 153 -7.14 -16.13 -4.16
N ARG A 154 -6.17 -16.14 -5.09
CA ARG A 154 -6.06 -15.20 -6.22
C ARG A 154 -6.01 -15.92 -7.57
N ALA A 155 -6.65 -17.09 -7.66
CA ALA A 155 -6.67 -17.87 -8.90
C ALA A 155 -7.53 -17.24 -9.99
N PHE A 156 -8.65 -16.61 -9.63
CA PHE A 156 -9.60 -16.02 -10.58
C PHE A 156 -10.05 -14.63 -10.13
N PRO A 157 -10.28 -13.71 -11.09
CA PRO A 157 -10.85 -12.40 -10.78
C PRO A 157 -12.28 -12.58 -10.25
N TYR A 158 -12.77 -11.64 -9.44
CA TYR A 158 -14.13 -11.61 -8.86
C TYR A 158 -14.45 -12.65 -7.77
N THR A 159 -13.51 -13.54 -7.43
CA THR A 159 -13.73 -14.56 -6.38
C THR A 159 -12.84 -14.36 -5.16
N GLN A 160 -11.94 -13.37 -5.20
CA GLN A 160 -10.93 -13.17 -4.16
C GLN A 160 -11.54 -12.95 -2.78
N LEU A 161 -12.57 -12.10 -2.67
CA LEU A 161 -13.24 -11.83 -1.40
C LEU A 161 -14.03 -13.04 -0.91
N ARG A 162 -14.69 -13.79 -1.80
CA ARG A 162 -15.35 -15.06 -1.43
C ARG A 162 -14.34 -16.10 -0.92
N ASN A 163 -13.21 -16.25 -1.60
CA ASN A 163 -12.14 -17.16 -1.17
C ASN A 163 -11.55 -16.73 0.19
N LEU A 164 -11.36 -15.42 0.39
CA LEU A 164 -10.96 -14.85 1.67
C LEU A 164 -11.96 -15.20 2.78
N CYS A 165 -13.27 -15.06 2.52
CA CYS A 165 -14.32 -15.44 3.47
C CYS A 165 -14.18 -16.90 3.91
N VAL A 166 -14.04 -17.80 2.94
CA VAL A 166 -13.89 -19.24 3.20
C VAL A 166 -12.63 -19.50 4.02
N ALA A 167 -11.49 -18.91 3.63
CA ALA A 167 -10.23 -19.08 4.34
C ALA A 167 -10.28 -18.59 5.80
N LEU A 168 -10.97 -17.47 6.05
CA LEU A 168 -11.17 -16.93 7.40
C LEU A 168 -12.13 -17.79 8.22
N THR A 169 -13.22 -18.26 7.61
CA THR A 169 -14.24 -19.10 8.28
C THR A 169 -13.65 -20.44 8.70
N GLU A 170 -12.92 -21.09 7.80
CA GLU A 170 -12.34 -22.42 8.03
C GLU A 170 -10.99 -22.35 8.77
N ARG A 171 -10.44 -21.16 8.96
CA ARG A 171 -9.09 -20.91 9.52
C ARG A 171 -8.01 -21.75 8.82
N THR A 172 -8.10 -21.88 7.49
CA THR A 172 -7.30 -22.82 6.68
C THR A 172 -5.96 -22.28 6.22
N LEU A 173 -5.52 -21.12 6.68
CA LEU A 173 -4.20 -20.57 6.37
C LEU A 173 -3.42 -20.31 7.66
N PRO A 174 -2.08 -20.44 7.65
CA PRO A 174 -1.27 -20.09 8.80
C PRO A 174 -1.13 -18.56 8.89
N PHE A 175 -2.12 -17.90 9.51
CA PHE A 175 -2.22 -16.43 9.56
C PHE A 175 -1.06 -15.71 10.26
N SER A 176 -0.20 -16.43 11.00
CA SER A 176 1.02 -15.86 11.58
C SER A 176 2.20 -15.80 10.60
N HIS A 177 2.09 -16.46 9.44
CA HIS A 177 3.16 -16.57 8.45
C HIS A 177 3.22 -15.33 7.53
N THR A 178 4.41 -14.79 7.29
CA THR A 178 4.55 -13.51 6.54
C THR A 178 4.09 -13.64 5.08
N ALA A 179 4.39 -14.76 4.42
CA ALA A 179 3.89 -15.02 3.06
C ALA A 179 2.36 -15.01 2.96
N VAL A 180 1.65 -15.45 4.01
CA VAL A 180 0.18 -15.37 4.08
C VAL A 180 -0.26 -13.92 4.25
N HIS A 181 0.46 -13.09 5.00
CA HIS A 181 0.15 -11.64 5.09
C HIS A 181 0.24 -10.97 3.72
N VAL A 182 1.31 -11.23 2.97
CA VAL A 182 1.47 -10.71 1.61
C VAL A 182 0.32 -11.16 0.71
N LEU A 183 -0.04 -12.45 0.77
CA LEU A 183 -1.17 -12.98 0.01
C LEU A 183 -2.48 -12.27 0.37
N LEU A 184 -2.77 -12.11 1.66
CA LEU A 184 -4.02 -11.50 2.14
C LEU A 184 -4.09 -10.02 1.80
N ARG A 185 -2.99 -9.27 1.96
CA ARG A 185 -2.88 -7.87 1.53
C ARG A 185 -3.15 -7.75 0.03
N GLN A 186 -2.48 -8.56 -0.77
CA GLN A 186 -2.68 -8.54 -2.22
C GLN A 186 -4.07 -9.05 -2.62
N THR A 187 -4.72 -9.89 -1.82
CA THR A 187 -6.10 -10.35 -2.08
C THR A 187 -7.11 -9.23 -1.80
N ALA A 188 -6.94 -8.49 -0.69
CA ALA A 188 -7.87 -7.45 -0.27
C ALA A 188 -7.62 -6.11 -0.96
N TYR A 189 -6.36 -5.68 -1.08
CA TYR A 189 -6.00 -4.33 -1.52
C TYR A 189 -5.74 -4.20 -3.01
N HIS A 190 -5.43 -5.29 -3.72
CA HIS A 190 -5.25 -5.21 -5.17
C HIS A 190 -6.52 -4.65 -5.83
N LEU A 191 -6.34 -3.57 -6.61
CA LEU A 191 -7.45 -2.81 -7.18
C LEU A 191 -8.11 -3.58 -8.33
N GLY A 192 -7.29 -4.22 -9.17
CA GLY A 192 -7.74 -4.86 -10.40
C GLY A 192 -8.35 -3.85 -11.38
N ASP A 193 -9.17 -4.36 -12.29
CA ASP A 193 -9.78 -3.54 -13.34
C ASP A 193 -10.78 -2.53 -12.76
N ILE A 194 -10.70 -1.30 -13.23
CA ILE A 194 -11.61 -0.22 -12.86
C ILE A 194 -12.69 -0.08 -13.95
N GLY A 195 -13.95 0.00 -13.54
CA GLY A 195 -15.09 0.24 -14.41
C GLY A 195 -15.71 1.61 -14.16
N VAL A 196 -16.41 2.14 -15.16
CA VAL A 196 -17.28 3.30 -15.00
C VAL A 196 -18.72 2.80 -14.99
N SER A 197 -19.44 3.09 -13.90
CA SER A 197 -20.86 2.81 -13.74
C SER A 197 -21.62 4.12 -13.68
N ASN A 198 -22.73 4.21 -14.42
CA ASN A 198 -23.59 5.41 -14.45
C ASN A 198 -24.18 5.75 -13.08
N ALA A 199 -24.27 4.79 -12.15
CA ALA A 199 -24.87 4.99 -10.83
C ALA A 199 -23.87 5.42 -9.75
N ASN A 200 -22.63 4.91 -9.81
CA ASN A 200 -21.64 5.05 -8.72
C ASN A 200 -20.33 5.71 -9.18
N GLY A 201 -20.25 6.19 -10.41
CA GLY A 201 -19.02 6.68 -11.01
C GLY A 201 -18.00 5.55 -11.20
N CYS A 202 -16.79 5.74 -10.69
CA CYS A 202 -15.69 4.78 -10.78
C CYS A 202 -15.87 3.62 -9.78
N CYS A 203 -15.85 2.37 -10.24
CA CYS A 203 -16.02 1.18 -9.39
C CYS A 203 -14.95 0.11 -9.65
N TYR A 204 -14.52 -0.59 -8.60
CA TYR A 204 -13.60 -1.72 -8.74
C TYR A 204 -14.35 -2.95 -9.25
N LYS A 205 -14.04 -3.40 -10.46
CA LYS A 205 -14.71 -4.58 -11.04
C LYS A 205 -14.45 -5.82 -10.18
N TRP A 206 -13.21 -6.01 -9.71
CA TRP A 206 -12.82 -7.20 -8.94
C TRP A 206 -13.42 -7.27 -7.54
N LYS A 207 -13.91 -6.15 -7.03
CA LYS A 207 -14.55 -6.04 -5.71
C LYS A 207 -16.04 -5.74 -5.85
N LYS A 208 -16.66 -6.17 -6.95
CA LYS A 208 -18.10 -6.01 -7.21
C LYS A 208 -18.95 -6.44 -6.01
N ASP A 209 -18.54 -7.53 -5.42
CA ASP A 209 -19.01 -8.12 -4.17
C ASP A 209 -19.19 -7.12 -3.00
N LEU A 210 -18.36 -6.08 -2.89
CA LEU A 210 -18.49 -5.03 -1.87
C LEU A 210 -19.65 -4.06 -2.14
N TYR A 211 -20.01 -3.88 -3.41
CA TYR A 211 -21.08 -2.97 -3.84
C TYR A 211 -22.45 -3.65 -3.85
N ASP A 212 -22.48 -4.96 -4.09
CA ASP A 212 -23.73 -5.74 -4.18
C ASP A 212 -24.41 -5.94 -2.78
N GLY A 213 -23.85 -5.37 -1.70
CA GLY A 213 -24.44 -5.34 -0.35
C GLY A 213 -24.51 -6.69 0.39
N HIS A 214 -24.41 -7.80 -0.33
CA HIS A 214 -24.56 -9.16 0.18
C HIS A 214 -23.29 -9.74 0.84
N LEU A 215 -22.12 -9.13 0.67
CA LEU A 215 -20.87 -9.61 1.30
C LEU A 215 -20.40 -8.78 2.50
N LEU A 216 -21.00 -7.61 2.76
CA LEU A 216 -20.75 -6.82 3.97
C LEU A 216 -21.85 -7.01 5.02
N THR A 217 -22.42 -8.21 5.01
CA THR A 217 -23.55 -8.60 5.84
C THR A 217 -23.11 -8.98 7.25
N LYS A 218 -24.09 -9.31 8.11
CA LYS A 218 -23.84 -9.73 9.50
C LYS A 218 -22.93 -10.96 9.58
N GLU A 219 -22.93 -11.81 8.55
CA GLU A 219 -22.14 -13.05 8.49
C GLU A 219 -20.64 -12.75 8.45
N TRP A 220 -20.19 -11.82 7.60
CA TRP A 220 -18.78 -11.43 7.53
C TRP A 220 -18.30 -10.77 8.81
N TYR A 221 -19.14 -9.89 9.37
CA TYR A 221 -18.86 -9.31 10.67
C TYR A 221 -18.74 -10.39 11.74
N GLY A 222 -19.63 -11.38 11.74
CA GLY A 222 -19.59 -12.52 12.66
C GLY A 222 -18.32 -13.36 12.53
N ILE A 223 -17.89 -13.66 11.31
CA ILE A 223 -16.66 -14.42 11.03
C ILE A 223 -15.43 -13.66 11.56
N LEU A 224 -15.29 -12.39 11.17
CA LEU A 224 -14.17 -11.57 11.62
C LEU A 224 -14.21 -11.32 13.12
N LYS A 225 -15.40 -11.10 13.71
CA LYS A 225 -15.56 -10.95 15.15
C LYS A 225 -15.13 -12.20 15.89
N SER A 226 -15.60 -13.38 15.49
CA SER A 226 -15.20 -14.64 16.12
C SER A 226 -13.68 -14.81 16.10
N PHE A 227 -13.03 -14.48 14.99
CA PHE A 227 -11.58 -14.61 14.91
C PHE A 227 -10.85 -13.53 15.73
N VAL A 228 -11.37 -12.30 15.75
CA VAL A 228 -10.86 -11.22 16.63
C VAL A 228 -10.96 -11.62 18.10
N ASP A 229 -12.07 -12.21 18.52
CA ASP A 229 -12.28 -12.64 19.90
C ASP A 229 -11.27 -13.73 20.28
N ASP A 230 -11.06 -14.75 19.44
CA ASP A 230 -10.04 -15.79 19.68
C ASP A 230 -8.62 -15.22 19.82
N LEU A 231 -8.29 -14.25 18.95
CA LEU A 231 -6.97 -13.62 18.96
C LEU A 231 -6.81 -12.69 20.16
N ALA A 232 -7.87 -12.00 20.59
CA ALA A 232 -7.89 -11.16 21.79
C ALA A 232 -7.61 -11.94 23.09
N GLU A 233 -7.76 -13.27 23.07
CA GLU A 233 -7.41 -14.16 24.17
C GLU A 233 -6.01 -14.80 24.03
N SER A 234 -5.36 -14.65 22.86
CA SER A 234 -4.14 -15.38 22.49
C SER A 234 -2.95 -14.45 22.14
N PRO A 235 -2.25 -13.85 23.13
CA PRO A 235 -1.15 -12.90 22.93
C PRO A 235 0.06 -13.43 22.16
N GLN A 236 0.20 -14.76 22.04
CA GLN A 236 1.22 -15.44 21.24
C GLN A 236 0.93 -15.38 19.74
N ASN A 237 -0.33 -15.17 19.33
CA ASN A 237 -0.75 -15.12 17.93
C ASN A 237 -0.84 -13.68 17.41
N TYR A 238 0.01 -12.79 17.93
CA TYR A 238 -0.05 -11.36 17.61
C TYR A 238 0.18 -11.06 16.12
N MET A 239 0.94 -11.90 15.42
CA MET A 239 1.13 -11.79 13.95
C MET A 239 -0.17 -12.06 13.19
N ALA A 240 -0.97 -13.05 13.60
CA ALA A 240 -2.28 -13.27 13.01
C ALA A 240 -3.23 -12.08 13.28
N ALA A 241 -3.14 -11.48 14.47
CA ALA A 241 -3.91 -10.30 14.80
C ALA A 241 -3.50 -9.07 13.97
N GLN A 242 -2.22 -8.96 13.60
CA GLN A 242 -1.75 -7.90 12.72
C GLN A 242 -2.51 -7.88 11.39
N ILE A 243 -2.48 -9.01 10.65
CA ILE A 243 -3.16 -9.07 9.36
C ILE A 243 -4.68 -9.00 9.49
N LEU A 244 -5.24 -9.57 10.56
CA LEU A 244 -6.68 -9.47 10.80
C LEU A 244 -7.10 -8.01 11.07
N GLY A 245 -6.31 -7.25 11.81
CA GLY A 245 -6.55 -5.83 12.04
C GLY A 245 -6.47 -5.00 10.76
N GLU A 246 -5.52 -5.31 9.86
CA GLU A 246 -5.47 -4.70 8.52
C GLU A 246 -6.75 -5.02 7.72
N LEU A 247 -7.19 -6.28 7.68
CA LEU A 247 -8.41 -6.69 6.98
C LEU A 247 -9.67 -6.03 7.57
N VAL A 248 -9.80 -5.99 8.89
CA VAL A 248 -10.92 -5.33 9.56
C VAL A 248 -10.95 -3.83 9.22
N ASN A 249 -9.78 -3.17 9.21
CA ASN A 249 -9.68 -1.77 8.83
C ASN A 249 -10.00 -1.54 7.35
N PHE A 250 -9.59 -2.46 6.47
CA PHE A 250 -10.05 -2.48 5.09
C PHE A 250 -11.59 -2.48 5.07
N PHE A 251 -12.26 -3.48 5.62
CA PHE A 251 -13.72 -3.56 5.61
C PHE A 251 -14.43 -2.38 6.28
N SER A 252 -13.78 -1.72 7.24
CA SER A 252 -14.32 -0.52 7.89
C SER A 252 -14.57 0.66 6.95
N GLN A 253 -13.86 0.72 5.81
CA GLN A 253 -14.06 1.74 4.77
C GLN A 253 -15.42 1.61 4.08
N TRP A 254 -16.03 0.42 4.10
CA TRP A 254 -17.34 0.16 3.52
C TRP A 254 -18.45 0.03 4.57
N ASN A 255 -18.13 -0.47 5.77
CA ASN A 255 -19.08 -0.57 6.87
C ASN A 255 -18.41 -0.21 8.21
N ILE A 256 -18.85 0.89 8.80
CA ILE A 256 -18.26 1.44 10.03
C ILE A 256 -18.30 0.49 11.23
N ALA A 257 -19.18 -0.52 11.24
CA ALA A 257 -19.25 -1.51 12.32
C ALA A 257 -17.94 -2.28 12.49
N PHE A 258 -17.20 -2.55 11.41
CA PHE A 258 -15.91 -3.24 11.49
C PHE A 258 -14.87 -2.44 12.29
N ARG A 259 -15.00 -1.12 12.38
CA ARG A 259 -14.10 -0.28 13.21
C ARG A 259 -14.10 -0.71 14.67
N ASP A 260 -15.23 -1.17 15.21
CA ASP A 260 -15.31 -1.60 16.59
C ASP A 260 -14.51 -2.89 16.86
N LEU A 261 -14.36 -3.76 15.86
CA LEU A 261 -13.48 -4.92 15.96
C LEU A 261 -12.01 -4.51 16.02
N SER A 262 -11.61 -3.50 15.25
CA SER A 262 -10.26 -2.95 15.29
C SER A 262 -9.94 -2.33 16.66
N ARG A 263 -10.90 -1.59 17.23
CA ARG A 263 -10.81 -1.07 18.60
C ARG A 263 -10.72 -2.17 19.64
N HIS A 264 -11.48 -3.27 19.45
CA HIS A 264 -11.40 -4.42 20.34
C HIS A 264 -9.98 -5.01 20.35
N LEU A 265 -9.37 -5.26 19.18
CA LEU A 265 -7.97 -5.70 19.10
C LEU A 265 -7.02 -4.71 19.78
N ALA A 266 -7.17 -3.41 19.51
CA ALA A 266 -6.31 -2.38 20.11
C ALA A 266 -6.40 -2.37 21.65
N LEU A 267 -7.61 -2.51 22.20
CA LEU A 267 -7.83 -2.60 23.64
C LEU A 267 -7.19 -3.86 24.23
N SER A 268 -7.32 -5.01 23.58
CA SER A 268 -6.74 -6.28 24.04
C SER A 268 -5.21 -6.20 24.06
N PHE A 269 -4.60 -5.67 23.00
CA PHE A 269 -3.15 -5.45 22.94
C PHE A 269 -2.67 -4.44 23.99
N THR A 270 -3.42 -3.36 24.23
CA THR A 270 -3.11 -2.41 25.29
C THR A 270 -3.14 -3.08 26.66
N LYS A 271 -4.15 -3.90 26.94
CA LYS A 271 -4.25 -4.67 28.20
C LYS A 271 -3.09 -5.64 28.37
N TRP A 272 -2.68 -6.34 27.31
CA TRP A 272 -1.51 -7.23 27.38
C TRP A 272 -0.22 -6.47 27.65
N ALA A 273 -0.05 -5.29 27.06
CA ALA A 273 1.09 -4.43 27.34
C ALA A 273 1.07 -3.92 28.80
N ASP A 274 -0.09 -3.55 29.33
CA ASP A 274 -0.22 -3.12 30.72
C ASP A 274 0.09 -4.29 31.70
N VAL A 275 -0.33 -5.53 31.40
CA VAL A 275 0.02 -6.72 32.22
C VAL A 275 1.53 -7.01 32.23
N LEU A 276 2.26 -6.65 31.16
CA LEU A 276 3.72 -6.79 31.15
C LEU A 276 4.40 -5.81 32.10
N GLU A 277 3.81 -4.64 32.39
CA GLU A 277 4.34 -3.67 33.35
C GLU A 277 4.50 -4.29 34.74
N ASP A 278 3.43 -4.92 35.23
CA ASP A 278 3.41 -5.60 36.53
C ASP A 278 4.45 -6.73 36.62
N ARG A 279 4.76 -7.36 35.48
CA ARG A 279 5.79 -8.41 35.39
C ARG A 279 7.18 -7.81 35.37
N ILE A 280 7.41 -6.72 34.65
CA ILE A 280 8.70 -6.03 34.57
C ILE A 280 9.17 -5.63 35.97
N VAL A 281 8.28 -5.04 36.78
CA VAL A 281 8.58 -4.62 38.17
C VAL A 281 9.08 -5.78 39.05
N LYS A 282 8.62 -7.01 38.78
CA LYS A 282 8.94 -8.21 39.56
C LYS A 282 10.05 -9.07 38.94
N SER A 283 10.57 -8.68 37.79
CA SER A 283 11.51 -9.48 36.99
C SER A 283 12.96 -9.16 37.32
N LYS A 284 13.86 -10.09 36.97
CA LYS A 284 15.30 -9.89 37.10
C LYS A 284 15.79 -8.91 36.02
N PRO A 285 16.87 -8.14 36.26
CA PRO A 285 17.42 -7.20 35.27
C PRO A 285 17.68 -7.79 33.88
N SER A 286 18.06 -9.08 33.80
CA SER A 286 18.30 -9.78 32.53
C SER A 286 17.06 -9.90 31.64
N ASP A 287 15.87 -9.95 32.23
CA ASP A 287 14.62 -10.27 31.53
C ASP A 287 13.86 -9.00 31.13
N ILE A 288 14.19 -7.86 31.75
CA ILE A 288 13.54 -6.57 31.55
C ILE A 288 13.59 -6.10 30.09
N PRO A 289 14.73 -6.13 29.37
CA PRO A 289 14.79 -5.67 27.98
C PRO A 289 13.85 -6.45 27.06
N PHE A 290 13.78 -7.78 27.24
CA PHE A 290 12.89 -8.64 26.47
C PHE A 290 11.42 -8.30 26.73
N LEU A 291 11.03 -8.17 28.01
CA LEU A 291 9.65 -7.83 28.38
C LEU A 291 9.24 -6.45 27.86
N ARG A 292 10.12 -5.44 27.97
CA ARG A 292 9.89 -4.09 27.42
C ARG A 292 9.77 -4.09 25.91
N SER A 293 10.63 -4.84 25.19
CA SER A 293 10.53 -4.95 23.73
C SER A 293 9.18 -5.51 23.31
N ARG A 294 8.68 -6.52 24.02
CA ARG A 294 7.36 -7.13 23.79
C ARG A 294 6.22 -6.16 24.12
N GLN A 295 6.37 -5.37 25.18
CA GLN A 295 5.41 -4.34 25.54
C GLN A 295 5.31 -3.25 24.46
N VAL A 296 6.43 -2.80 23.90
CA VAL A 296 6.48 -1.86 22.76
C VAL A 296 5.80 -2.46 21.54
N ILE A 297 6.07 -3.72 21.21
CA ILE A 297 5.41 -4.43 20.10
C ILE A 297 3.88 -4.36 20.29
N TYR A 298 3.38 -4.64 21.49
CA TYR A 298 1.94 -4.60 21.75
C TYR A 298 1.33 -3.21 21.61
N TYR A 299 1.96 -2.17 22.14
CA TYR A 299 1.49 -0.80 21.93
C TYR A 299 1.51 -0.39 20.45
N ARG A 300 2.56 -0.78 19.70
CA ARG A 300 2.65 -0.49 18.26
C ARG A 300 1.54 -1.17 17.46
N HIS A 301 1.22 -2.43 17.76
CA HIS A 301 0.07 -3.08 17.12
C HIS A 301 -1.25 -2.38 17.47
N ALA A 302 -1.47 -2.00 18.73
CA ALA A 302 -2.66 -1.25 19.11
C ALA A 302 -2.78 0.08 18.34
N ILE A 303 -1.67 0.81 18.15
CA ILE A 303 -1.62 2.01 17.31
C ILE A 303 -2.00 1.69 15.86
N LEU A 304 -1.40 0.65 15.27
CA LEU A 304 -1.68 0.26 13.89
C LEU A 304 -3.15 -0.08 13.67
N PHE A 305 -3.78 -0.79 14.61
CA PHE A 305 -5.20 -1.10 14.54
C PHE A 305 -6.05 0.18 14.53
N LEU A 306 -5.77 1.14 15.40
CA LEU A 306 -6.52 2.39 15.44
C LEU A 306 -6.25 3.32 14.25
N ALA A 307 -5.03 3.31 13.71
CA ALA A 307 -4.58 4.27 12.70
C ALA A 307 -4.92 3.87 11.25
N ASN A 308 -4.97 2.57 10.94
CA ASN A 308 -5.12 2.09 9.55
C ASN A 308 -6.56 2.22 8.98
N GLY A 309 -7.53 2.69 9.76
CA GLY A 309 -8.91 2.95 9.34
C GLY A 309 -9.22 4.44 9.22
N THR A 310 -10.48 4.81 9.46
CA THR A 310 -10.89 6.22 9.64
C THR A 310 -10.99 6.52 11.14
N PRO A 311 -9.92 7.03 11.78
CA PRO A 311 -9.89 7.22 13.22
C PRO A 311 -10.87 8.34 13.63
N SER A 312 -11.58 8.09 14.72
CA SER A 312 -12.35 9.13 15.42
C SER A 312 -11.46 9.93 16.38
N GLU A 313 -11.99 11.01 16.94
CA GLU A 313 -11.26 11.81 17.94
C GLU A 313 -10.79 10.97 19.14
N SER A 314 -11.60 10.02 19.61
CA SER A 314 -11.19 9.12 20.71
C SER A 314 -10.05 8.20 20.30
N ASP A 315 -10.05 7.74 19.05
CA ASP A 315 -8.99 6.87 18.51
C ASP A 315 -7.68 7.66 18.41
N ILE A 316 -7.72 8.93 17.97
CA ILE A 316 -6.56 9.82 17.91
C ILE A 316 -5.97 10.04 19.31
N LYS A 317 -6.81 10.33 20.31
CA LYS A 317 -6.35 10.48 21.71
C LYS A 317 -5.66 9.22 22.21
N ALA A 318 -6.22 8.04 21.91
CA ALA A 318 -5.62 6.76 22.25
C ALA A 318 -4.27 6.55 21.53
N ILE A 319 -4.20 6.84 20.23
CA ILE A 319 -2.95 6.74 19.44
C ILE A 319 -1.85 7.62 20.03
N VAL A 320 -2.14 8.87 20.40
CA VAL A 320 -1.15 9.77 21.01
C VAL A 320 -0.65 9.21 22.34
N LYS A 321 -1.56 8.74 23.21
CA LYS A 321 -1.20 8.12 24.49
C LYS A 321 -0.35 6.87 24.31
N LEU A 322 -0.73 5.98 23.39
CA LEU A 322 0.00 4.75 23.11
C LEU A 322 1.36 5.03 22.47
N SER A 323 1.46 6.04 21.60
CA SER A 323 2.72 6.49 21.01
C SER A 323 3.69 6.98 22.07
N ALA A 324 3.21 7.80 23.02
CA ALA A 324 4.02 8.27 24.14
C ALA A 324 4.50 7.10 25.02
N LYS A 325 3.60 6.16 25.35
CA LYS A 325 3.96 4.94 26.11
C LYS A 325 5.04 4.12 25.38
N ALA A 326 4.84 3.84 24.09
CA ALA A 326 5.78 3.06 23.30
C ALA A 326 7.13 3.75 23.14
N HIS A 327 7.13 5.08 22.99
CA HIS A 327 8.35 5.88 22.89
C HIS A 327 9.13 5.87 24.20
N ASN A 328 8.50 6.13 25.34
CA ASN A 328 9.17 6.18 26.64
C ASN A 328 9.85 4.84 27.01
N LEU A 329 9.30 3.72 26.57
CA LEU A 329 9.89 2.40 26.77
C LEU A 329 11.15 2.13 25.91
N LEU A 330 11.38 2.89 24.85
CA LEU A 330 12.56 2.78 23.98
C LEU A 330 13.74 3.61 24.48
N PHE A 331 13.49 4.69 25.23
CA PHE A 331 14.51 5.65 25.65
C PHE A 331 14.77 5.67 27.17
N GLY A 332 14.05 4.85 27.95
CA GLY A 332 13.95 4.98 29.40
C GLY A 332 15.18 4.65 30.25
N ASP A 333 16.25 4.05 29.71
CA ASP A 333 17.39 3.58 30.54
C ASP A 333 18.70 4.37 30.36
N ASN A 334 18.84 5.21 29.32
CA ASN A 334 20.11 5.93 29.10
C ASN A 334 20.27 7.18 29.99
N ALA A 335 19.29 7.51 30.83
CA ALA A 335 19.29 8.72 31.64
C ALA A 335 19.50 8.47 33.15
N LEU A 336 19.76 7.23 33.56
CA LEU A 336 19.95 6.87 34.98
C LEU A 336 21.37 6.37 35.32
N ASP A 337 22.25 6.26 34.33
CA ASP A 337 23.67 5.90 34.52
C ASP A 337 24.61 7.12 34.54
N GLU A 338 24.07 8.34 34.49
CA GLU A 338 24.83 9.61 34.65
C GLU A 338 24.30 10.43 35.84
N VAL A 339 24.38 9.89 37.07
CA VAL A 339 24.42 10.69 38.32
C VAL A 339 25.35 10.05 39.34
#